data_AF-A0A3C1FBQ2-F1
#
_entry.id   AF-A0A3C1FBQ2-F1
#
_cell.length_a   1.000
_cell.length_b   1.000
_cell.length_c   1.000
_cell.angle_alpha   90.00
_cell.angle_beta   90.00
_cell.angle_gamma   90.00
#
_symmetry.space_group_name_H-M   'P 1'
#
loop_
_entity.id
_entity.type
_entity.pdbx_description
1 polymer ?
#
loop_
_entity_poly.entity_id
_entity_poly.type
_entity_poly.pdbx_seq_one_letter_code
_entity_poly.pdbx_strand_id
1 'polypeptide(L)'
;MRAPQSDPVDRTRFPIREWGIAETRYDTEGLGQRETVFAVGNGYLGLRGNHEEGDAEAYAHGTFVNGFHETWKIRHAEEAFGLARIGQTIVNVPDAKTIVLTVDGETLQLGSAKLEIFNRSLDFRDGIL
;
A
#
# COMPACT_ATOMS: atom_id res chain seq x y z
N MET A 1 -1.45 13.60 26.37
CA MET A 1 -2.21 13.48 25.11
C MET A 1 -3.63 13.10 25.49
N ARG A 2 -4.65 13.91 25.15
CA ARG A 2 -6.06 13.58 25.48
C ARG A 2 -6.54 12.49 24.52
N ALA A 3 -7.24 11.48 25.04
CA ALA A 3 -7.91 10.49 24.20
C ALA A 3 -8.97 11.20 23.32
N PRO A 4 -9.16 10.76 22.06
CA PRO A 4 -10.19 11.32 21.21
C PRO A 4 -11.58 11.09 21.83
N GLN A 5 -12.45 12.09 21.69
CA GLN A 5 -13.77 12.14 22.32
C GLN A 5 -14.78 11.18 21.65
N SER A 6 -14.47 10.77 20.42
CA SER A 6 -15.20 9.80 19.60
C SER A 6 -14.22 8.96 18.79
N ASP A 7 -14.70 7.88 18.19
CA ASP A 7 -13.89 7.08 17.27
C ASP A 7 -13.43 7.95 16.08
N PRO A 8 -12.12 8.08 15.83
CA PRO A 8 -11.62 8.87 14.71
C PRO A 8 -11.83 8.17 13.35
N VAL A 9 -12.26 6.91 13.34
CA VAL A 9 -12.45 6.11 12.13
C VAL A 9 -13.93 6.11 11.71
N ASP A 10 -14.20 6.42 10.44
CA ASP A 10 -15.52 6.24 9.84
C ASP A 10 -15.87 4.74 9.82
N ARG A 11 -16.65 4.27 10.80
CA ARG A 11 -17.06 2.86 10.91
C ARG A 11 -18.08 2.43 9.86
N THR A 12 -18.69 3.36 9.12
CA THR A 12 -19.55 3.01 7.99
C THR A 12 -18.72 2.58 6.78
N ARG A 13 -17.50 3.14 6.65
CA ARG A 13 -16.53 2.78 5.61
C ARG A 13 -15.56 1.69 6.06
N PHE A 14 -15.07 1.76 7.30
CA PHE A 14 -14.12 0.82 7.88
C PHE A 14 -14.77 0.05 9.04
N PRO A 15 -15.65 -0.92 8.74
CA PRO A 15 -16.34 -1.69 9.77
C PRO A 15 -15.33 -2.48 10.60
N ILE A 16 -15.70 -2.74 11.87
CA ILE A 16 -14.88 -3.53 12.78
C ILE A 16 -14.83 -4.98 12.31
N ARG A 17 -13.61 -5.52 12.19
CA ARG A 17 -13.33 -6.94 12.02
C ARG A 17 -12.42 -7.37 13.17
N GLU A 18 -12.75 -8.45 13.85
CA GLU A 18 -11.98 -8.93 15.01
C GLU A 18 -10.55 -9.32 14.64
N TRP A 19 -10.39 -9.95 13.48
CA TRP A 19 -9.12 -10.46 12.94
C TRP A 19 -8.77 -9.84 11.59
N GLY A 20 -9.02 -8.55 11.42
CA GLY A 20 -8.70 -7.91 10.16
C GLY A 20 -9.07 -6.43 10.09
N ILE A 21 -8.98 -5.92 8.88
CA ILE A 21 -9.45 -4.59 8.50
C ILE A 21 -10.26 -4.71 7.21
N ALA A 22 -11.22 -3.82 7.02
CA ALA A 22 -12.05 -3.81 5.83
C ALA A 22 -12.40 -2.39 5.38
N GLU A 23 -12.71 -2.23 4.11
CA GLU A 23 -13.15 -0.99 3.48
C GLU A 23 -14.35 -1.30 2.56
N THR A 24 -15.47 -0.60 2.76
CA THR A 24 -16.75 -0.87 2.07
C THR A 24 -17.14 0.20 1.05
N ARG A 25 -16.31 1.23 0.89
CA ARG A 25 -16.50 2.29 -0.08
C ARG A 25 -15.16 2.71 -0.67
N TYR A 26 -15.09 2.76 -1.99
CA TYR A 26 -13.95 3.33 -2.70
C TYR A 26 -14.03 4.85 -2.71
N ASP A 27 -12.90 5.50 -2.44
CA ASP A 27 -12.63 6.90 -2.77
C ASP A 27 -11.11 7.06 -2.90
N THR A 28 -10.64 8.28 -3.18
CA THR A 28 -9.20 8.62 -3.26
C THR A 28 -8.69 9.37 -2.04
N GLU A 29 -9.56 9.65 -1.05
CA GLU A 29 -9.17 10.31 0.19
C GLU A 29 -8.26 9.40 1.01
N GLY A 30 -7.10 9.91 1.42
CA GLY A 30 -6.12 9.15 2.21
C GLY A 30 -5.59 7.88 1.54
N LEU A 31 -5.63 7.77 0.20
CA LEU A 31 -5.28 6.54 -0.53
C LEU A 31 -3.90 5.99 -0.17
N GLY A 32 -2.86 6.84 -0.08
CA GLY A 32 -1.51 6.39 0.32
C GLY A 32 -1.43 5.77 1.72
N GLN A 33 -2.31 6.19 2.64
CA GLN A 33 -2.41 5.59 3.97
C GLN A 33 -3.05 4.21 3.87
N ARG A 34 -4.14 4.09 3.09
CA ARG A 34 -4.83 2.82 2.87
C ARG A 34 -3.96 1.80 2.15
N GLU A 35 -3.20 2.20 1.14
CA GLU A 35 -2.20 1.35 0.48
C GLU A 35 -1.13 0.85 1.46
N THR A 36 -0.77 1.65 2.46
CA THR A 36 0.18 1.24 3.50
C THR A 36 -0.45 0.25 4.48
N VAL A 37 -1.66 0.56 4.95
CA VAL A 37 -2.36 -0.21 5.99
C VAL A 37 -2.81 -1.58 5.50
N PHE A 38 -3.16 -1.70 4.22
CA PHE A 38 -3.55 -2.98 3.59
C PHE A 38 -2.37 -3.73 2.93
N ALA A 39 -1.13 -3.33 3.20
CA ALA A 39 0.05 -4.03 2.65
C ALA A 39 0.14 -5.48 3.15
N VAL A 40 0.63 -6.37 2.29
CA VAL A 40 0.86 -7.79 2.60
C VAL A 40 2.32 -8.18 2.36
N GLY A 41 2.80 -9.20 3.03
CA GLY A 41 4.15 -9.71 2.82
C GLY A 41 4.45 -10.99 3.60
N ASN A 42 5.49 -11.70 3.17
CA ASN A 42 5.88 -13.01 3.72
C ASN A 42 7.34 -13.05 4.23
N GLY A 43 7.93 -11.88 4.48
CA GLY A 43 9.33 -11.73 4.88
C GLY A 43 10.33 -11.78 3.73
N TYR A 44 9.97 -12.36 2.57
CA TYR A 44 10.78 -12.32 1.35
C TYR A 44 10.24 -11.30 0.33
N LEU A 45 8.93 -11.30 0.09
CA LEU A 45 8.23 -10.37 -0.80
C LEU A 45 7.27 -9.51 0.04
N GLY A 46 7.22 -8.21 -0.26
CA GLY A 46 6.29 -7.26 0.33
C GLY A 46 5.60 -6.42 -0.75
N LEU A 47 4.30 -6.21 -0.60
CA LEU A 47 3.45 -5.52 -1.55
C LEU A 47 2.62 -4.47 -0.80
N ARG A 48 2.62 -3.23 -1.27
CA ARG A 48 1.63 -2.24 -0.85
C ARG A 48 0.24 -2.72 -1.28
N GLY A 49 -0.78 -2.43 -0.47
CA GLY A 49 -2.18 -2.76 -0.73
C GLY A 49 -2.81 -1.80 -1.75
N ASN A 50 -2.14 -1.65 -2.90
CA ASN A 50 -2.68 -0.97 -4.07
C ASN A 50 -3.85 -1.79 -4.64
N HIS A 51 -4.75 -1.12 -5.36
CA HIS A 51 -5.75 -1.81 -6.17
C HIS A 51 -5.07 -2.41 -7.41
N GLU A 52 -5.43 -3.65 -7.74
CA GLU A 52 -4.91 -4.34 -8.92
C GLU A 52 -5.50 -3.76 -10.21
N GLU A 53 -6.73 -3.23 -10.16
CA GLU A 53 -7.47 -2.71 -11.32
C GLU A 53 -6.96 -1.33 -11.76
N GLY A 54 -5.84 -1.33 -12.49
CA GLY A 54 -5.26 -0.15 -13.11
C GLY A 54 -4.38 0.71 -12.19
N ASP A 55 -3.56 1.54 -12.81
CA ASP A 55 -2.49 2.32 -12.16
C ASP A 55 -2.89 3.79 -11.90
N ALA A 56 -3.92 4.28 -12.60
CA ALA A 56 -4.19 5.72 -12.75
C ALA A 56 -4.38 6.50 -11.44
N GLU A 57 -4.79 5.83 -10.36
CA GLU A 57 -5.11 6.48 -9.08
C GLU A 57 -4.18 6.11 -7.93
N ALA A 58 -3.23 5.19 -8.10
CA ALA A 58 -2.34 4.79 -7.02
C ALA A 58 -1.51 5.98 -6.50
N TYR A 59 -1.44 6.14 -5.18
CA TYR A 59 -0.59 7.16 -4.56
C TYR A 59 0.88 6.79 -4.67
N ALA A 60 1.21 5.54 -4.34
CA ALA A 60 2.54 4.99 -4.55
C ALA A 60 2.51 3.48 -4.74
N HIS A 61 3.07 3.00 -5.84
CA HIS A 61 3.38 1.59 -6.03
C HIS A 61 4.54 1.15 -5.14
N GLY A 62 4.45 -0.06 -4.61
CA GLY A 62 5.51 -0.64 -3.79
C GLY A 62 5.50 -2.15 -3.82
N THR A 63 6.45 -2.72 -4.52
CA THR A 63 6.78 -4.13 -4.57
C THR A 63 8.24 -4.25 -4.15
N PHE A 64 8.51 -5.03 -3.11
CA PHE A 64 9.84 -5.09 -2.49
C PHE A 64 10.26 -6.53 -2.30
N VAL A 65 11.50 -6.85 -2.69
CA VAL A 65 12.14 -8.13 -2.42
C VAL A 65 13.18 -7.91 -1.32
N ASN A 66 13.09 -8.69 -0.25
CA ASN A 66 14.03 -8.62 0.85
C ASN A 66 15.45 -8.93 0.37
N GLY A 67 16.40 -8.06 0.73
CA GLY A 67 17.78 -8.11 0.27
C GLY A 67 18.03 -7.42 -1.07
N PHE A 68 16.99 -7.03 -1.83
CA PHE A 68 17.16 -6.26 -3.07
C PHE A 68 17.25 -4.76 -2.76
N HIS A 69 18.44 -4.18 -2.92
CA HIS A 69 18.71 -2.81 -2.51
C HIS A 69 19.76 -2.16 -3.42
N GLU A 70 19.73 -0.84 -3.46
CA GLU A 70 20.78 -0.04 -4.10
C GLU A 70 21.82 0.39 -3.07
N THR A 71 23.06 0.59 -3.52
CA THR A 71 24.16 1.07 -2.67
C THR A 71 24.78 2.34 -3.24
N TRP A 72 25.20 3.25 -2.38
CA TRP A 72 25.93 4.45 -2.81
C TRP A 72 26.99 4.85 -1.80
N LYS A 73 28.02 5.57 -2.27
CA LYS A 73 29.01 6.18 -1.38
C LYS A 73 28.38 7.37 -0.67
N ILE A 74 28.39 7.34 0.66
CA ILE A 74 27.90 8.47 1.47
C ILE A 74 28.93 9.60 1.36
N ARG A 75 28.44 10.81 1.06
CA ARG A 75 29.23 12.03 1.13
C ARG A 75 28.90 12.74 2.43
N HIS A 76 29.83 12.68 3.38
CA HIS A 76 29.75 13.47 4.60
C HIS A 76 30.30 14.87 4.35
N ALA A 77 29.80 15.85 5.10
CA ALA A 77 30.34 17.21 5.04
C ALA A 77 31.78 17.27 5.61
N GLU A 78 32.12 16.37 6.54
CA GLU A 78 33.44 16.25 7.17
C GLU A 78 33.80 14.76 7.33
N GLU A 79 35.09 14.42 7.35
CA GLU A 79 35.53 13.06 7.65
C GLU A 79 35.72 12.87 9.17
N ALA A 80 35.11 11.82 9.71
CA ALA A 80 35.34 11.37 11.08
C ALA A 80 35.49 9.85 11.14
N PHE A 81 36.27 9.38 12.12
CA PHE A 81 36.48 7.95 12.34
C PHE A 81 35.17 7.27 12.74
N GLY A 82 34.88 6.11 12.12
CA GLY A 82 33.70 5.31 12.41
C GLY A 82 32.44 5.68 11.60
N LEU A 83 32.48 6.72 10.76
CA LEU A 83 31.34 7.04 9.89
C LEU A 83 31.12 5.96 8.82
N ALA A 84 29.85 5.62 8.59
CA ALA A 84 29.44 4.73 7.52
C ALA A 84 29.88 5.31 6.15
N ARG A 85 30.51 4.50 5.31
CA ARG A 85 30.99 4.94 3.99
C ARG A 85 30.02 4.60 2.86
N ILE A 86 29.19 3.58 3.07
CA ILE A 86 28.23 3.06 2.10
C ILE A 86 26.83 3.17 2.70
N GLY A 87 25.92 3.78 1.96
CA GLY A 87 24.49 3.80 2.23
C GLY A 87 23.83 2.67 1.47
N GLN A 88 22.75 2.15 2.05
CA GLN A 88 21.91 1.11 1.46
C GLN A 88 20.45 1.50 1.64
N THR A 89 19.65 1.32 0.59
CA THR A 89 18.20 1.55 0.61
C THR A 89 17.53 0.47 -0.22
N ILE A 90 16.52 -0.17 0.34
CA ILE A 90 15.64 -1.07 -0.40
C ILE A 90 14.97 -0.29 -1.52
N VAL A 91 14.92 -0.86 -2.72
CA VAL A 91 14.32 -0.21 -3.89
C VAL A 91 13.09 -0.96 -4.35
N ASN A 92 12.17 -0.21 -4.96
CA ASN A 92 10.99 -0.78 -5.58
C ASN A 92 11.42 -1.66 -6.76
N VAL A 93 10.88 -2.87 -6.85
CA VAL A 93 11.04 -3.75 -8.02
C VAL A 93 9.83 -3.59 -8.95
N PRO A 94 9.88 -4.09 -10.20
CA PRO A 94 8.74 -4.03 -11.10
C PRO A 94 7.46 -4.60 -10.45
N ASP A 95 6.37 -3.85 -10.59
CA ASP A 95 5.07 -4.26 -10.06
C ASP A 95 4.44 -5.31 -10.99
N ALA A 96 4.09 -6.47 -10.41
CA ALA A 96 3.45 -7.58 -11.12
C ALA A 96 1.97 -7.75 -10.73
N LYS A 97 1.39 -6.84 -9.94
CA LYS A 97 0.01 -6.93 -9.45
C LYS A 97 -1.03 -6.35 -10.41
N THR A 98 -0.63 -5.51 -11.35
CA THR A 98 -1.57 -4.78 -12.20
C THR A 98 -2.39 -5.71 -13.11
N ILE A 99 -3.70 -5.58 -13.03
CA ILE A 99 -4.69 -6.27 -13.84
C ILE A 99 -5.52 -5.21 -14.58
N VAL A 100 -5.67 -5.34 -15.90
CA VAL A 100 -6.51 -4.46 -16.70
C VAL A 100 -7.76 -5.22 -17.11
N LEU A 101 -8.92 -4.74 -16.68
CA LEU A 101 -10.23 -5.29 -17.05
C LEU A 101 -10.91 -4.40 -18.08
N THR A 102 -11.32 -4.99 -19.20
CA THR A 102 -12.04 -4.31 -20.27
C THR A 102 -13.28 -5.10 -20.67
N VAL A 103 -14.43 -4.43 -20.76
CA VAL A 103 -15.71 -4.99 -21.22
C VAL A 103 -16.25 -4.11 -22.33
N ASP A 104 -16.56 -4.69 -23.49
CA ASP A 104 -17.08 -3.95 -24.67
C ASP A 104 -16.23 -2.73 -25.08
N GLY A 105 -14.92 -2.78 -24.83
CA GLY A 105 -13.98 -1.70 -25.12
C GLY A 105 -13.85 -0.63 -24.03
N GLU A 106 -14.65 -0.71 -22.96
CA GLU A 106 -14.56 0.16 -21.79
C GLU A 106 -13.66 -0.46 -20.73
N THR A 107 -12.65 0.27 -20.29
CA THR A 107 -11.71 -0.19 -19.24
C THR A 107 -12.23 0.22 -17.87
N LEU A 108 -12.24 -0.71 -16.91
CA LEU A 108 -12.58 -0.41 -15.52
C LEU A 108 -11.57 0.57 -14.93
N GLN A 109 -12.06 1.69 -14.42
CA GLN A 109 -11.30 2.71 -13.70
C GLN A 109 -12.06 2.99 -12.40
N LEU A 110 -11.52 2.58 -11.24
CA LEU A 110 -12.27 2.59 -9.99
C LEU A 110 -12.79 3.99 -9.58
N GLY A 111 -12.03 5.06 -9.82
CA GLY A 111 -12.46 6.41 -9.44
C GLY A 111 -13.50 7.06 -10.33
N SER A 112 -13.73 6.55 -11.55
CA SER A 112 -14.80 7.03 -12.44
C SER A 112 -15.94 6.03 -12.61
N ALA A 113 -15.74 4.76 -12.22
CA ALA A 113 -16.74 3.72 -12.33
C ALA A 113 -17.90 3.95 -11.35
N LYS A 114 -19.12 3.70 -11.82
CA LYS A 114 -20.28 3.57 -10.95
C LYS A 114 -20.26 2.19 -10.30
N LEU A 115 -19.72 2.11 -9.08
CA LEU A 115 -19.67 0.88 -8.30
C LEU A 115 -21.00 0.69 -7.55
N GLU A 116 -21.69 -0.43 -7.78
CA GLU A 116 -22.88 -0.80 -7.00
C GLU A 116 -22.49 -1.31 -5.60
N ILE A 117 -21.39 -2.07 -5.50
CA ILE A 117 -20.84 -2.61 -4.26
C ILE A 117 -19.31 -2.56 -4.34
N PHE A 118 -18.66 -2.16 -3.25
CA PHE A 118 -17.21 -2.25 -3.07
C PHE A 118 -16.90 -2.94 -1.74
N ASN A 119 -15.93 -3.85 -1.74
CA ASN A 119 -15.43 -4.48 -0.52
C ASN A 119 -13.96 -4.83 -0.71
N ARG A 120 -13.13 -4.40 0.24
CA ARG A 120 -11.74 -4.82 0.38
C ARG A 120 -11.50 -5.24 1.82
N SER A 121 -10.79 -6.33 2.07
CA SER A 121 -10.53 -6.78 3.44
C SER A 121 -9.23 -7.54 3.57
N LEU A 122 -8.43 -7.20 4.58
CA LEU A 122 -7.25 -7.97 4.95
C LEU A 122 -7.58 -8.83 6.17
N ASP A 123 -7.49 -10.15 6.01
CA ASP A 123 -7.60 -11.14 7.09
C ASP A 123 -6.22 -11.40 7.72
N PHE A 124 -6.09 -11.12 9.01
CA PHE A 124 -4.82 -11.26 9.74
C PHE A 124 -4.46 -12.70 10.08
N ARG A 125 -5.42 -13.64 10.02
CA ARG A 125 -5.15 -15.05 10.34
C ARG A 125 -4.41 -15.74 9.21
N ASP A 126 -4.83 -15.44 7.98
CA ASP A 126 -4.30 -16.07 6.77
C ASP A 126 -3.37 -15.15 5.97
N GLY A 127 -3.37 -13.85 6.26
CA GLY A 127 -2.57 -12.85 5.55
C GLY A 127 -3.08 -12.59 4.13
N ILE A 128 -4.39 -12.69 3.92
CA ILE A 128 -5.05 -12.55 2.62
C ILE A 128 -5.73 -11.18 2.55
N LEU A 129 -5.41 -10.44 1.49
CA LEU A 129 -6.08 -9.20 1.07
C LEU A 129 -7.15 -9.49 0.02
#